data_AF-T0RP58-F1
#
_entry.id   AF-T0RP58-F1
#
_cell.length_a   1.000
_cell.length_b   1.000
_cell.length_c   1.000
_cell.angle_alpha   90.00
_cell.angle_beta   90.00
_cell.angle_gamma   90.00
#
_symmetry.space_group_name_H-M   'P 1'
#
loop_
_entity.id
_entity.type
_entity.pdbx_description
1 polymer ?
#
loop_
_entity_poly.entity_id
_entity_poly.type
_entity_poly.pdbx_seq_one_letter_code
_entity_poly.pdbx_strand_id
1 'polypeptide(L)'
;MKKIIGLVLFLTLSSHISAKENFGGIYLDSSIPKVQIQTLKEDFIYLYNTPETEVDSEFKTVFELTDVNGAELYNWVFNRVRYIVGQDYKRTGRNLLKKKGHVFPSTPLPDGVFEKGFHTYGAVIIMSNLGAELYLTGKNENILKGLRLNREEVYVPSPRTGIVQVGEGLFLERLLVNKEQNSEANKIKRLGTIFHEARHSDGNAEHVGFIHNVCPTGHALSGFYACESSRNGSYSLEAHALKMLLTNCHTCSIEDQTKLSASITDSLSRVVVRSHLKTEEKLLEEIEAFQRVVEFYENLFKTNPDMKKDYESELIKFQGQLSESEAQLVELRTPKIPKFLDPMPEGHFYEVLVEDSSELMEASLSR
;
A
#
# COMPACT_ATOMS: atom_id res chain seq x y z
N MET A 1 40.50 -28.14 -56.81
CA MET A 1 40.13 -28.38 -55.40
C MET A 1 39.55 -27.09 -54.83
N LYS A 2 38.24 -27.04 -54.59
CA LYS A 2 37.53 -25.84 -54.08
C LYS A 2 37.65 -25.81 -52.55
N LYS A 3 38.30 -24.78 -52.00
CA LYS A 3 38.39 -24.56 -50.54
C LYS A 3 37.07 -23.94 -50.06
N ILE A 4 36.32 -24.71 -49.27
CA ILE A 4 35.15 -24.22 -48.53
C ILE A 4 35.68 -23.48 -47.31
N ILE A 5 35.53 -22.15 -47.29
CA ILE A 5 35.80 -21.31 -46.11
C ILE A 5 34.57 -21.43 -45.21
N GLY A 6 34.67 -22.26 -44.17
CA GLY A 6 33.66 -22.36 -43.12
C GLY A 6 33.73 -21.13 -42.23
N LEU A 7 32.80 -20.19 -42.41
CA LEU A 7 32.61 -19.06 -41.51
C LEU A 7 32.00 -19.60 -40.20
N VAL A 8 32.84 -19.81 -39.19
CA VAL A 8 32.38 -20.13 -37.82
C VAL A 8 31.81 -18.84 -37.23
N LEU A 9 30.48 -18.70 -37.31
CA LEU A 9 29.75 -17.68 -36.56
C LEU A 9 29.87 -18.05 -35.07
N PHE A 10 30.87 -17.46 -34.39
CA PHE A 10 30.87 -17.42 -32.93
C PHE A 10 29.68 -16.56 -32.51
N LEU A 11 28.53 -17.21 -32.30
CA LEU A 11 27.45 -16.69 -31.46
C LEU A 11 28.04 -16.56 -30.06
N THR A 12 28.66 -15.41 -29.78
CA THR A 12 28.89 -14.96 -28.43
C THR A 12 27.52 -14.76 -27.80
N LEU A 13 27.00 -15.84 -27.21
CA LEU A 13 26.02 -15.77 -26.14
C LEU A 13 26.70 -14.99 -25.02
N SER A 14 26.73 -13.67 -25.17
CA SER A 14 26.96 -12.71 -24.10
C SER A 14 25.87 -13.03 -23.11
N SER A 15 26.22 -13.91 -22.18
CA SER A 15 25.45 -14.20 -21.00
C SER A 15 25.48 -12.87 -20.27
N HIS A 16 24.48 -12.04 -20.54
CA HIS A 16 24.22 -10.81 -19.82
C HIS A 16 23.92 -11.26 -18.39
N ILE A 17 24.99 -11.48 -17.62
CA ILE A 17 24.94 -11.47 -16.17
C ILE A 17 24.51 -10.04 -15.88
N SER A 18 23.20 -9.82 -15.76
CA SER A 18 22.66 -8.55 -15.28
C SER A 18 23.34 -8.28 -13.95
N ALA A 19 24.20 -7.27 -13.94
CA ALA A 19 24.80 -6.81 -12.70
C ALA A 19 23.68 -6.49 -11.72
N LYS A 20 23.89 -6.82 -10.46
CA LYS A 20 22.99 -6.48 -9.36
C LYS A 20 22.84 -4.96 -9.34
N GLU A 21 21.67 -4.46 -9.72
CA GLU A 21 21.39 -3.03 -9.69
C GLU A 21 21.11 -2.61 -8.24
N ASN A 22 21.95 -1.74 -7.70
CA ASN A 22 21.83 -1.20 -6.35
C ASN A 22 21.97 0.32 -6.43
N PHE A 23 21.00 1.04 -5.87
CA PHE A 23 20.98 2.49 -5.84
C PHE A 23 20.65 3.00 -4.44
N GLY A 24 21.60 3.72 -3.82
CA GLY A 24 21.49 4.16 -2.43
C GLY A 24 21.41 3.03 -1.41
N GLY A 25 21.82 1.81 -1.77
CA GLY A 25 21.65 0.62 -0.95
C GLY A 25 20.35 -0.13 -1.22
N ILE A 26 19.34 0.48 -1.85
CA ILE A 26 18.12 -0.21 -2.29
C ILE A 26 18.44 -1.08 -3.50
N TYR A 27 18.07 -2.34 -3.42
CA TYR A 27 18.23 -3.30 -4.49
C TYR A 27 17.05 -3.22 -5.48
N LEU A 28 17.37 -3.07 -6.77
CA LEU A 28 16.40 -3.02 -7.86
C LEU A 28 16.53 -4.29 -8.69
N ASP A 29 15.52 -5.16 -8.64
CA ASP A 29 15.57 -6.46 -9.30
C ASP A 29 15.54 -6.33 -10.82
N SER A 30 16.22 -7.26 -11.51
CA SER A 30 16.25 -7.31 -12.97
C SER A 30 14.89 -7.56 -13.64
N SER A 31 13.87 -7.97 -12.87
CA SER A 31 12.48 -8.04 -13.33
C SER A 31 11.84 -6.67 -13.60
N ILE A 32 12.44 -5.57 -13.14
CA ILE A 32 11.96 -4.21 -13.44
C ILE A 32 12.52 -3.76 -14.81
N PRO A 33 11.67 -3.29 -15.74
CA PRO A 33 12.13 -2.65 -16.97
C PRO A 33 13.17 -1.54 -16.71
N LYS A 34 14.25 -1.51 -17.50
CA LYS A 34 15.35 -0.54 -17.30
C LYS A 34 14.91 0.93 -17.24
N VAL A 35 13.91 1.31 -18.04
CA VAL A 35 13.35 2.67 -18.05
C VAL A 35 12.67 2.99 -16.70
N GLN A 36 11.97 2.02 -16.11
CA GLN A 36 11.34 2.17 -14.80
C GLN A 36 12.39 2.18 -13.67
N ILE A 37 13.46 1.38 -13.77
CA ILE A 37 14.62 1.47 -12.87
C ILE A 37 15.18 2.89 -12.88
N GLN A 38 15.43 3.46 -14.05
CA GLN A 38 15.96 4.82 -14.16
C GLN A 38 15.00 5.85 -13.55
N THR A 39 13.70 5.70 -13.79
CA THR A 39 12.66 6.55 -13.19
C THR A 39 12.70 6.49 -11.66
N LEU A 40 12.76 5.30 -11.07
CA LEU A 40 12.84 5.12 -9.61
C LEU A 40 14.12 5.70 -9.02
N LYS A 41 15.25 5.59 -9.70
CA LYS A 41 16.49 6.26 -9.28
C LYS A 41 16.31 7.77 -9.22
N GLU A 42 15.74 8.37 -10.27
CA GLU A 42 15.46 9.81 -10.27
C GLU A 42 14.49 10.22 -9.15
N ASP A 43 13.51 9.38 -8.83
CA ASP A 43 12.61 9.61 -7.69
C ASP A 43 13.39 9.63 -6.37
N PHE A 44 14.31 8.68 -6.14
CA PHE A 44 15.13 8.65 -4.92
C PHE A 44 16.14 9.80 -4.86
N ILE A 45 16.70 10.21 -5.99
CA ILE A 45 17.56 11.41 -6.08
C ILE A 45 16.76 12.66 -5.71
N TYR A 46 15.54 12.78 -6.23
CA TYR A 46 14.64 13.89 -5.90
C TYR A 46 14.32 13.93 -4.39
N LEU A 47 14.00 12.77 -3.80
CA LEU A 47 13.75 12.67 -2.37
C LEU A 47 14.98 13.08 -1.55
N TYR A 48 16.15 12.52 -1.86
CA TYR A 48 17.38 12.80 -1.12
C TYR A 48 17.81 14.27 -1.20
N ASN A 49 17.57 14.93 -2.34
CA ASN A 49 17.88 16.34 -2.55
C ASN A 49 16.77 17.28 -2.09
N THR A 50 15.68 16.77 -1.52
CA THR A 50 14.59 17.62 -1.00
C THR A 50 15.15 18.48 0.15
N PRO A 51 15.01 19.81 0.09
CA PRO A 51 15.55 20.69 1.12
C PRO A 51 14.82 20.47 2.45
N GLU A 52 15.42 20.96 3.53
CA GLU A 52 14.73 21.04 4.82
C GLU A 52 13.43 21.84 4.66
N THR A 53 12.35 21.26 5.16
CA THR A 53 11.00 21.82 4.98
C THR A 53 10.34 21.97 6.33
N GLU A 54 9.77 23.16 6.58
CA GLU A 54 8.93 23.37 7.75
C GLU A 54 7.63 22.57 7.58
N VAL A 55 7.43 21.58 8.45
CA VAL A 55 6.24 20.73 8.47
C VAL A 55 5.50 20.87 9.78
N ASP A 56 4.21 20.55 9.79
CA ASP A 56 3.43 20.49 11.01
C ASP A 56 3.93 19.39 11.97
N SER A 57 3.63 19.54 13.26
CA SER A 57 4.04 18.57 14.28
C SER A 57 3.41 17.19 14.08
N GLU A 58 2.28 17.12 13.39
CA GLU A 58 1.63 15.86 13.05
C GLU A 58 2.50 15.06 12.07
N PHE A 59 3.09 15.69 11.04
CA PHE A 59 4.04 15.04 10.15
C PHE A 59 5.19 14.38 10.93
N LYS A 60 5.88 15.14 11.79
CA LYS A 60 7.01 14.61 12.58
C LYS A 60 6.58 13.44 13.46
N THR A 61 5.40 13.51 14.07
CA THR A 61 4.85 12.45 14.90
C THR A 61 4.51 11.19 14.09
N VAL A 62 3.90 11.36 12.92
CA VAL A 62 3.48 10.25 12.04
C VAL A 62 4.68 9.53 11.42
N PHE A 63 5.72 10.28 11.07
CA PHE A 63 6.96 9.76 10.48
C PHE A 63 8.01 9.34 11.50
N GLU A 64 7.83 9.69 12.78
CA GLU A 64 8.80 9.42 13.85
C GLU A 64 10.16 10.07 13.59
N LEU A 65 10.13 11.27 12.98
CA LEU A 65 11.33 12.03 12.60
C LEU A 65 11.51 13.25 13.49
N THR A 66 12.76 13.52 13.85
CA THR A 66 13.14 14.76 14.56
C THR A 66 13.29 15.91 13.55
N ASP A 67 14.01 15.64 12.47
CA ASP A 67 14.30 16.57 11.39
C ASP A 67 13.66 16.10 10.08
N VAL A 68 13.28 17.05 9.22
CA VAL A 68 12.57 16.75 7.96
C VAL A 68 13.33 17.38 6.81
N ASN A 69 14.31 16.61 6.32
CA ASN A 69 15.13 16.90 5.15
C ASN A 69 15.25 15.65 4.27
N GLY A 70 15.80 15.80 3.07
CA GLY A 70 15.89 14.71 2.11
C GLY A 70 16.67 13.48 2.57
N ALA A 71 17.73 13.65 3.36
CA ALA A 71 18.51 12.53 3.90
C ALA A 71 17.71 11.72 4.93
N GLU A 72 17.04 12.40 5.87
CA GLU A 72 16.15 11.77 6.86
C GLU A 72 14.99 11.03 6.20
N LEU A 73 14.34 11.65 5.21
CA LEU A 73 13.24 11.04 4.47
C LEU A 73 13.69 9.84 3.65
N TYR A 74 14.86 9.92 3.01
CA TYR A 74 15.45 8.79 2.31
C TYR A 74 15.79 7.65 3.27
N ASN A 75 16.45 7.95 4.40
CA ASN A 75 16.76 6.97 5.43
C ASN A 75 15.48 6.29 5.94
N TRP A 76 14.43 7.07 6.17
CA TRP A 76 13.13 6.58 6.58
C TRP A 76 12.60 5.53 5.61
N VAL A 77 12.63 5.80 4.30
CA VAL A 77 12.24 4.84 3.24
C VAL A 77 13.19 3.64 3.20
N PHE A 78 14.49 3.89 3.21
CA PHE A 78 15.54 2.87 3.12
C PHE A 78 15.42 1.82 4.22
N ASN A 79 15.08 2.24 5.44
CA ASN A 79 14.87 1.31 6.55
C ASN A 79 13.62 0.43 6.42
N ARG A 80 12.66 0.77 5.53
CA ARG A 80 11.42 0.01 5.31
C ARG A 80 11.33 -0.64 3.93
N VAL A 81 12.15 -0.22 2.97
CA VAL A 81 12.18 -0.72 1.59
C VAL A 81 13.64 -1.01 1.21
N ARG A 82 13.98 -2.30 1.15
CA ARG A 82 15.33 -2.79 0.81
C ARG A 82 15.40 -3.39 -0.59
N TYR A 83 14.31 -3.97 -1.05
CA TYR A 83 14.23 -4.67 -2.31
C TYR A 83 13.00 -4.22 -3.09
N ILE A 84 13.20 -3.87 -4.36
CA ILE A 84 12.10 -3.58 -5.28
C ILE A 84 12.14 -4.61 -6.42
N VAL A 85 11.00 -5.24 -6.69
CA VAL A 85 10.82 -6.23 -7.76
C VAL A 85 9.74 -5.79 -8.75
N GLY A 86 9.82 -6.23 -10.00
CA GLY A 86 8.83 -5.90 -11.03
C GLY A 86 7.51 -6.69 -10.89
N GLN A 87 6.48 -6.25 -11.61
CA GLN A 87 5.16 -6.89 -11.65
C GLN A 87 5.21 -8.38 -12.00
N ASP A 88 6.10 -8.74 -12.93
CA ASP A 88 6.23 -10.11 -13.43
C ASP A 88 7.05 -11.02 -12.50
N TYR A 89 7.53 -10.49 -11.37
CA TYR A 89 8.28 -11.29 -10.41
C TYR A 89 7.37 -12.37 -9.80
N LYS A 90 7.67 -13.63 -10.12
CA LYS A 90 6.87 -14.78 -9.68
C LYS A 90 7.09 -15.05 -8.20
N ARG A 91 6.00 -15.00 -7.42
CA ARG A 91 5.96 -15.28 -5.97
C ARG A 91 5.71 -16.76 -5.64
N THR A 92 5.98 -17.64 -6.61
CA THR A 92 5.69 -19.09 -6.53
C THR A 92 6.85 -19.91 -7.10
N GLY A 93 6.75 -21.24 -6.99
CA GLY A 93 7.73 -22.16 -7.56
C GLY A 93 9.11 -21.98 -6.97
N ARG A 94 10.14 -21.86 -7.83
CA ARG A 94 11.55 -21.79 -7.41
C ARG A 94 11.95 -20.47 -6.74
N ASN A 95 11.13 -19.43 -6.88
CA ASN A 95 11.41 -18.14 -6.26
C ASN A 95 10.90 -18.06 -4.83
N LEU A 96 9.89 -18.85 -4.47
CA LEU A 96 9.36 -18.88 -3.10
C LEU A 96 10.22 -19.79 -2.21
N LEU A 97 10.73 -19.23 -1.13
CA LEU A 97 11.51 -19.94 -0.11
C LEU A 97 10.61 -20.27 1.09
N LYS A 98 10.86 -21.43 1.71
CA LYS A 98 10.14 -21.88 2.91
C LYS A 98 11.12 -22.58 3.86
N LYS A 99 11.13 -22.15 5.12
CA LYS A 99 11.94 -22.74 6.19
C LYS A 99 11.07 -22.99 7.43
N LYS A 100 10.99 -24.25 7.85
CA LYS A 100 10.26 -24.66 9.07
C LYS A 100 11.08 -24.40 10.33
N GLY A 101 10.42 -24.35 11.49
CA GLY A 101 11.07 -24.26 12.80
C GLY A 101 11.57 -22.87 13.17
N HIS A 102 11.20 -21.85 12.39
CA HIS A 102 11.37 -20.46 12.82
C HIS A 102 10.31 -20.14 13.89
N VAL A 103 10.70 -19.38 14.91
CA VAL A 103 9.82 -18.96 15.99
C VAL A 103 9.49 -17.50 15.76
N PHE A 104 8.27 -17.22 15.31
CA PHE A 104 7.74 -15.86 15.22
C PHE A 104 7.41 -15.32 16.62
N PRO A 105 7.34 -13.99 16.81
CA PRO A 105 6.87 -13.44 18.08
C PRO A 105 5.43 -13.88 18.36
N SER A 106 5.11 -14.05 19.64
CA SER A 106 3.83 -14.63 20.10
C SER A 106 2.65 -13.65 20.08
N THR A 107 2.83 -12.46 19.53
CA THR A 107 1.75 -11.47 19.44
C THR A 107 0.66 -11.95 18.47
N PRO A 108 -0.61 -11.57 18.66
CA PRO A 108 -1.68 -11.98 17.75
C PRO A 108 -1.47 -11.42 16.34
N LEU A 109 -2.04 -12.11 15.35
CA LEU A 109 -2.18 -11.57 13.99
C LEU A 109 -3.41 -10.65 13.95
N PRO A 110 -3.46 -9.68 13.01
CA PRO A 110 -4.65 -8.85 12.84
C PRO A 110 -5.89 -9.68 12.49
N ASP A 111 -7.05 -9.26 12.98
CA ASP A 111 -8.31 -9.96 12.70
C ASP A 111 -8.67 -9.90 11.21
N GLY A 112 -9.18 -11.01 10.68
CA GLY A 112 -9.74 -11.08 9.33
C GLY A 112 -8.72 -11.02 8.17
N VAL A 113 -7.40 -11.01 8.43
CA VAL A 113 -6.35 -10.99 7.37
C VAL A 113 -6.51 -12.13 6.36
N PHE A 114 -6.96 -13.31 6.82
CA PHE A 114 -7.00 -14.53 6.01
C PHE A 114 -8.40 -14.98 5.59
N GLU A 115 -9.46 -14.34 6.10
CA GLU A 115 -10.84 -14.81 5.90
C GLU A 115 -11.41 -14.47 4.52
N LYS A 116 -10.89 -13.41 3.90
CA LYS A 116 -11.28 -12.99 2.55
C LYS A 116 -9.98 -12.86 1.80
N GLY A 117 -9.65 -13.87 0.98
CA GLY A 117 -8.44 -13.86 0.17
C GLY A 117 -8.26 -12.50 -0.49
N PHE A 118 -7.01 -12.03 -0.62
CA PHE A 118 -6.63 -10.76 -1.23
C PHE A 118 -7.07 -10.69 -2.70
N HIS A 119 -8.37 -10.64 -2.94
CA HIS A 119 -9.00 -10.73 -4.25
C HIS A 119 -8.94 -9.35 -4.89
N THR A 120 -7.81 -9.06 -5.52
CA THR A 120 -7.65 -7.93 -6.43
C THR A 120 -8.34 -8.24 -7.76
N TYR A 121 -9.68 -8.21 -7.80
CA TYR A 121 -10.38 -8.40 -9.07
C TYR A 121 -10.21 -7.17 -9.97
N GLY A 122 -9.45 -7.32 -11.06
CA GLY A 122 -9.37 -6.35 -12.17
C GLY A 122 -8.58 -5.07 -11.91
N ALA A 123 -7.95 -4.92 -10.74
CA ALA A 123 -7.13 -3.74 -10.43
C ALA A 123 -5.73 -3.86 -11.05
N VAL A 124 -5.25 -2.75 -11.63
CA VAL A 124 -3.84 -2.63 -12.02
C VAL A 124 -3.02 -2.48 -10.75
N ILE A 125 -1.98 -3.30 -10.58
CA ILE A 125 -1.05 -3.17 -9.47
C ILE A 125 -0.29 -1.86 -9.65
N ILE A 126 -0.33 -0.98 -8.64
CA ILE A 126 0.53 0.21 -8.59
C ILE A 126 1.81 -0.18 -7.86
N MET A 127 1.70 -0.51 -6.57
CA MET A 127 2.76 -1.13 -5.79
C MET A 127 2.14 -2.10 -4.76
N SER A 128 2.95 -2.96 -4.15
CA SER A 128 2.53 -3.86 -3.07
C SER A 128 3.71 -4.31 -2.21
N ASN A 129 3.60 -4.17 -0.89
CA ASN A 129 4.59 -4.68 0.06
C ASN A 129 4.48 -6.20 0.23
N LEU A 130 5.26 -6.94 -0.57
CA LEU A 130 5.36 -8.40 -0.49
C LEU A 130 5.99 -8.88 0.82
N GLY A 131 6.85 -8.07 1.44
CA GLY A 131 7.45 -8.38 2.74
C GLY A 131 6.38 -8.59 3.81
N ALA A 132 5.46 -7.65 3.94
CA ALA A 132 4.33 -7.75 4.86
C ALA A 132 3.47 -8.99 4.61
N GLU A 133 3.11 -9.26 3.35
CA GLU A 133 2.30 -10.43 2.99
C GLU A 133 3.00 -11.77 3.31
N LEU A 134 4.28 -11.89 2.96
CA LEU A 134 5.08 -13.09 3.23
C LEU A 134 5.25 -13.30 4.73
N TYR A 135 5.45 -12.23 5.50
CA TYR A 135 5.55 -12.28 6.95
C TYR A 135 4.22 -12.75 7.57
N LEU A 136 3.10 -12.10 7.27
CA LEU A 136 1.78 -12.42 7.82
C LEU A 136 1.39 -13.88 7.53
N THR A 137 1.49 -14.29 6.26
CA THR A 137 1.16 -15.66 5.88
C THR A 137 2.16 -16.68 6.43
N GLY A 138 3.43 -16.30 6.59
CA GLY A 138 4.46 -17.13 7.23
C GLY A 138 4.19 -17.36 8.72
N LYS A 139 3.84 -16.29 9.45
CA LYS A 139 3.47 -16.34 10.87
C LYS A 139 2.22 -17.19 11.09
N ASN A 140 1.19 -17.03 10.26
CA ASN A 140 -0.03 -17.86 10.31
C ASN A 140 0.25 -19.35 10.08
N GLU A 141 1.13 -19.68 9.13
CA GLU A 141 1.50 -21.07 8.81
C GLU A 141 2.61 -21.63 9.72
N ASN A 142 3.19 -20.82 10.59
CA ASN A 142 4.42 -21.11 11.34
C ASN A 142 5.59 -21.59 10.43
N ILE A 143 5.77 -20.93 9.28
CA ILE A 143 6.81 -21.19 8.29
C ILE A 143 7.48 -19.86 7.92
N LEU A 144 8.80 -19.76 8.07
CA LEU A 144 9.54 -18.61 7.57
C LEU A 144 9.55 -18.63 6.04
N LYS A 145 8.87 -17.65 5.44
CA LYS A 145 8.82 -17.46 4.00
C LYS A 145 9.89 -16.49 3.53
N GLY A 146 10.19 -16.53 2.25
CA GLY A 146 11.18 -15.67 1.61
C GLY A 146 11.10 -15.70 0.11
N LEU A 147 11.91 -14.88 -0.55
CA LEU A 147 12.07 -14.86 -2.00
C LEU A 147 13.53 -15.02 -2.41
N ARG A 148 13.75 -15.61 -3.58
CA ARG A 148 15.08 -15.68 -4.20
C ARG A 148 15.33 -14.47 -5.10
N LEU A 149 16.01 -13.45 -4.58
CA LEU A 149 16.28 -12.19 -5.28
C LEU A 149 17.72 -12.16 -5.79
N ASN A 150 17.95 -12.00 -7.10
CA ASN A 150 19.27 -12.17 -7.75
C ASN A 150 20.08 -13.38 -7.25
N ARG A 151 19.43 -14.54 -7.15
CA ARG A 151 20.03 -15.81 -6.67
C ARG A 151 20.41 -15.82 -5.19
N GLU A 152 20.18 -14.74 -4.45
CA GLU A 152 20.31 -14.69 -2.99
C GLU A 152 19.01 -15.14 -2.34
N GLU A 153 19.11 -15.82 -1.20
CA GLU A 153 17.94 -16.24 -0.42
C GLU A 153 17.57 -15.18 0.61
N VAL A 154 16.47 -14.47 0.38
CA VAL A 154 16.00 -13.39 1.25
C VAL A 154 14.78 -13.90 2.02
N TYR A 155 15.00 -14.35 3.26
CA TYR A 155 13.91 -14.71 4.17
C TYR A 155 13.33 -13.47 4.84
N VAL A 156 12.05 -13.55 5.21
CA VAL A 156 11.27 -12.43 5.77
C VAL A 156 10.92 -12.71 7.24
N PRO A 157 11.86 -12.53 8.18
CA PRO A 157 11.59 -12.69 9.62
C PRO A 157 10.84 -11.50 10.22
N SER A 158 10.65 -10.43 9.44
CA SER A 158 9.95 -9.19 9.80
C SER A 158 9.43 -8.53 8.52
N PRO A 159 8.28 -7.81 8.55
CA PRO A 159 7.86 -6.97 7.41
C PRO A 159 8.95 -5.97 6.97
N ARG A 160 9.79 -5.53 7.93
CA ARG A 160 10.96 -4.65 7.75
C ARG A 160 12.06 -5.19 6.85
N THR A 161 11.96 -6.45 6.42
CA THR A 161 12.78 -6.96 5.30
C THR A 161 12.55 -6.12 4.04
N GLY A 162 11.38 -5.49 3.90
CA GLY A 162 11.16 -4.38 2.97
C GLY A 162 11.21 -4.80 1.51
N ILE A 163 10.42 -5.81 1.14
CA ILE A 163 10.30 -6.26 -0.25
C ILE A 163 9.04 -5.65 -0.86
N VAL A 164 9.20 -4.76 -1.83
CA VAL A 164 8.10 -4.09 -2.51
C VAL A 164 8.06 -4.52 -3.98
N GLN A 165 6.86 -4.82 -4.47
CA GLN A 165 6.61 -5.05 -5.88
C GLN A 165 6.10 -3.76 -6.52
N VAL A 166 6.71 -3.34 -7.62
CA VAL A 166 6.21 -2.25 -8.46
C VAL A 166 5.43 -2.83 -9.64
N GLY A 167 4.21 -2.34 -9.82
CA GLY A 167 3.36 -2.68 -10.95
C GLY A 167 3.43 -1.64 -12.05
N GLU A 168 2.94 -1.98 -13.23
CA GLU A 168 2.85 -1.08 -14.38
C GLU A 168 2.01 0.16 -14.07
N GLY A 169 1.03 0.05 -13.15
CA GLY A 169 0.16 1.13 -12.72
C GLY A 169 0.90 2.37 -12.21
N LEU A 170 2.10 2.19 -11.65
CA LEU A 170 2.96 3.28 -11.20
C LEU A 170 3.49 4.14 -12.37
N PHE A 171 3.45 3.62 -13.59
CA PHE A 171 4.01 4.23 -14.80
C PHE A 171 3.00 4.37 -15.94
N LEU A 172 1.76 3.90 -15.78
CA LEU A 172 0.73 3.99 -16.82
C LEU A 172 0.34 5.46 -17.07
N GLU A 173 0.42 5.90 -18.32
CA GLU A 173 0.16 7.28 -18.75
C GLU A 173 -1.18 7.84 -18.21
N ARG A 174 -2.25 7.03 -18.21
CA ARG A 174 -3.58 7.45 -17.73
C ARG A 174 -3.67 7.67 -16.21
N LEU A 175 -2.69 7.17 -15.45
CA LEU A 175 -2.60 7.31 -14.00
C LEU A 175 -1.54 8.33 -13.57
N LEU A 176 -0.76 8.85 -14.54
CA LEU A 176 0.20 9.92 -14.28
C LEU A 176 -0.53 11.25 -14.03
N VAL A 177 0.04 12.05 -13.14
CA VAL A 177 -0.39 13.43 -12.89
C VAL A 177 -0.13 14.30 -14.13
N ASN A 178 1.04 14.09 -14.73
CA ASN A 178 1.54 14.82 -15.88
C ASN A 178 1.92 13.85 -17.02
N LYS A 179 1.81 14.28 -18.28
CA LYS A 179 2.13 13.43 -19.45
C LYS A 179 3.62 13.08 -19.55
N GLU A 180 4.50 13.93 -19.04
CA GLU A 180 5.92 13.61 -18.97
C GLU A 180 6.19 12.69 -17.78
N GLN A 181 6.54 11.43 -18.07
CA GLN A 181 6.75 10.37 -17.06
C GLN A 181 7.67 10.81 -15.91
N ASN A 182 8.72 11.58 -16.22
CA ASN A 182 9.73 12.04 -15.26
C ASN A 182 9.53 13.49 -14.80
N SER A 183 8.36 14.10 -15.02
CA SER A 183 8.01 15.38 -14.39
C SER A 183 8.09 15.31 -12.87
N GLU A 184 8.33 16.46 -12.23
CA GLU A 184 8.37 16.59 -10.78
C GLU A 184 7.06 16.13 -10.11
N ALA A 185 5.91 16.48 -10.69
CA ALA A 185 4.61 16.05 -10.19
C ALA A 185 4.45 14.52 -10.15
N ASN A 186 4.95 13.82 -11.17
CA ASN A 186 4.91 12.36 -11.19
C ASN A 186 5.91 11.74 -10.20
N LYS A 187 7.08 12.36 -9.99
CA LYS A 187 8.04 11.95 -8.94
C LYS A 187 7.38 12.03 -7.56
N ILE A 188 6.72 13.15 -7.26
CA ILE A 188 5.98 13.37 -6.01
C ILE A 188 4.92 12.27 -5.82
N LYS A 189 4.09 12.01 -6.84
CA LYS A 189 3.04 10.98 -6.73
C LYS A 189 3.63 9.58 -6.47
N ARG A 190 4.68 9.19 -7.19
CA ARG A 190 5.33 7.88 -6.98
C ARG A 190 5.98 7.76 -5.61
N LEU A 191 6.63 8.82 -5.14
CA LEU A 191 7.20 8.86 -3.79
C LEU A 191 6.13 8.72 -2.72
N GLY A 192 4.98 9.40 -2.86
CA GLY A 192 3.83 9.19 -1.97
C GLY A 192 3.43 7.71 -1.88
N THR A 193 3.31 7.03 -3.02
CA THR A 193 3.05 5.58 -3.05
C THR A 193 4.18 4.76 -2.40
N ILE A 194 5.44 5.15 -2.56
CA ILE A 194 6.56 4.49 -1.87
C ILE A 194 6.43 4.64 -0.35
N PHE A 195 6.08 5.83 0.15
CA PHE A 195 5.83 6.06 1.58
C PHE A 195 4.67 5.21 2.11
N HIS A 196 3.59 5.09 1.33
CA HIS A 196 2.48 4.19 1.61
C HIS A 196 2.95 2.75 1.79
N GLU A 197 3.64 2.20 0.79
CA GLU A 197 4.11 0.81 0.84
C GLU A 197 5.16 0.58 1.90
N ALA A 198 6.02 1.56 2.15
CA ALA A 198 7.02 1.53 3.21
C ALA A 198 6.35 1.41 4.59
N ARG A 199 5.18 2.03 4.80
CA ARG A 199 4.44 1.89 6.06
C ARG A 199 3.94 0.47 6.30
N HIS A 200 3.67 -0.30 5.25
CA HIS A 200 3.33 -1.72 5.39
C HIS A 200 4.50 -2.58 5.89
N SER A 201 5.72 -2.04 6.02
CA SER A 201 6.84 -2.70 6.69
C SER A 201 6.89 -2.48 8.21
N ASP A 202 5.94 -1.71 8.77
CA ASP A 202 5.86 -1.34 10.18
C ASP A 202 4.74 -2.08 10.93
N GLY A 203 4.63 -1.81 12.23
CA GLY A 203 3.54 -2.25 13.08
C GLY A 203 3.80 -3.57 13.81
N ASN A 204 3.05 -3.74 14.90
CA ASN A 204 3.15 -4.88 15.81
C ASN A 204 1.77 -5.49 16.09
N ALA A 205 1.74 -6.76 16.47
CA ALA A 205 0.54 -7.48 16.88
C ALA A 205 -0.63 -7.33 15.88
N GLU A 206 -1.78 -6.83 16.36
CA GLU A 206 -3.00 -6.61 15.58
C GLU A 206 -2.85 -5.55 14.47
N HIS A 207 -1.70 -4.89 14.37
CA HIS A 207 -1.43 -3.82 13.42
C HIS A 207 -0.20 -4.11 12.55
N VAL A 208 0.37 -5.32 12.65
CA VAL A 208 1.54 -5.69 11.86
C VAL A 208 1.25 -5.59 10.36
N GLY A 209 2.11 -4.86 9.67
CA GLY A 209 2.01 -4.54 8.27
C GLY A 209 0.98 -3.47 7.92
N PHE A 210 0.38 -2.77 8.90
CA PHE A 210 -0.62 -1.71 8.70
C PHE A 210 -1.66 -2.07 7.63
N ILE A 211 -2.22 -3.29 7.74
CA ILE A 211 -3.13 -3.80 6.70
C ILE A 211 -4.35 -2.89 6.54
N HIS A 212 -4.83 -2.79 5.30
CA HIS A 212 -6.07 -2.08 5.04
C HIS A 212 -7.27 -2.80 5.65
N ASN A 213 -8.25 -2.02 6.08
CA ASN A 213 -9.57 -2.45 6.46
C ASN A 213 -10.52 -2.39 5.26
N VAL A 214 -11.60 -3.17 5.35
CA VAL A 214 -12.74 -3.04 4.43
C VAL A 214 -13.34 -1.65 4.59
N CYS A 215 -13.43 -0.93 3.49
CA CYS A 215 -14.10 0.35 3.44
C CYS A 215 -15.59 0.16 3.76
N PRO A 216 -16.16 1.03 4.58
CA PRO A 216 -17.51 0.84 5.07
C PRO A 216 -18.57 1.20 4.04
N THR A 217 -19.81 0.80 4.31
CA THR A 217 -20.96 1.25 3.53
C THR A 217 -20.98 2.77 3.44
N GLY A 218 -21.25 3.28 2.24
CA GLY A 218 -21.27 4.71 1.95
C GLY A 218 -19.91 5.23 1.49
N HIS A 219 -18.80 4.55 1.75
CA HIS A 219 -17.54 4.94 1.15
C HIS A 219 -17.56 4.70 -0.38
N ALA A 220 -16.87 5.55 -1.16
CA ALA A 220 -16.76 5.37 -2.61
C ALA A 220 -16.14 4.02 -3.01
N LEU A 221 -15.36 3.43 -2.09
CA LEU A 221 -14.74 2.12 -2.20
C LEU A 221 -15.37 1.07 -1.25
N SER A 222 -16.63 1.26 -0.85
CA SER A 222 -17.35 0.34 0.05
C SER A 222 -17.16 -1.13 -0.34
N GLY A 223 -16.81 -1.97 0.63
CA GLY A 223 -16.59 -3.41 0.43
C GLY A 223 -15.17 -3.80 -0.03
N PHE A 224 -14.34 -2.84 -0.43
CA PHE A 224 -12.94 -3.08 -0.80
C PHE A 224 -11.99 -2.87 0.39
N TYR A 225 -10.90 -3.62 0.44
CA TYR A 225 -9.80 -3.43 1.41
C TYR A 225 -8.92 -2.23 1.02
N ALA A 226 -9.49 -1.04 1.08
CA ALA A 226 -8.86 0.20 0.61
C ALA A 226 -9.00 1.35 1.61
N CYS A 227 -9.31 1.05 2.87
CA CYS A 227 -9.44 2.03 3.94
C CYS A 227 -8.53 1.64 5.11
N GLU A 228 -8.32 2.53 6.05
CA GLU A 228 -7.60 2.27 7.29
C GLU A 228 -8.29 2.95 8.47
N SER A 229 -8.14 2.37 9.65
CA SER A 229 -8.73 2.91 10.90
C SER A 229 -7.74 3.71 11.74
N SER A 230 -6.55 3.97 11.21
CA SER A 230 -5.43 4.57 11.93
C SER A 230 -4.99 5.90 11.34
N ARG A 231 -4.74 6.90 12.21
CA ARG A 231 -4.21 8.23 11.82
C ARG A 231 -2.77 8.22 11.36
N ASN A 232 -2.05 7.14 11.65
CA ASN A 232 -0.69 6.91 11.19
C ASN A 232 -0.64 5.64 10.32
N GLY A 233 -1.69 5.37 9.54
CA GLY A 233 -1.67 4.27 8.58
C GLY A 233 -0.95 4.65 7.28
N SER A 234 -0.92 3.72 6.33
CA SER A 234 -0.21 3.92 5.06
C SER A 234 -0.82 5.05 4.21
N TYR A 235 -2.15 5.20 4.17
CA TYR A 235 -2.78 6.32 3.47
C TYR A 235 -2.52 7.67 4.15
N SER A 236 -2.48 7.69 5.48
CA SER A 236 -2.12 8.89 6.24
C SER A 236 -0.69 9.34 5.89
N LEU A 237 0.26 8.39 5.86
CA LEU A 237 1.65 8.68 5.47
C LEU A 237 1.77 9.14 4.02
N GLU A 238 1.06 8.51 3.08
CA GLU A 238 1.00 8.98 1.68
C GLU A 238 0.56 10.44 1.62
N ALA A 239 -0.55 10.79 2.28
CA ALA A 239 -1.11 12.14 2.26
C ALA A 239 -0.13 13.18 2.81
N HIS A 240 0.51 12.87 3.95
CA HIS A 240 1.50 13.75 4.57
C HIS A 240 2.75 13.92 3.70
N ALA A 241 3.28 12.82 3.14
CA ALA A 241 4.42 12.87 2.22
C ALA A 241 4.11 13.70 0.97
N LEU A 242 2.97 13.45 0.32
CA LEU A 242 2.52 14.20 -0.85
C LEU A 242 2.37 15.69 -0.55
N LYS A 243 1.76 16.04 0.59
CA LYS A 243 1.57 17.44 1.01
C LYS A 243 2.92 18.15 1.17
N MET A 244 3.88 17.52 1.86
CA MET A 244 5.22 18.09 2.08
C MET A 244 6.02 18.20 0.78
N LEU A 245 6.04 17.16 -0.05
CA LEU A 245 6.77 17.22 -1.31
C LEU A 245 6.14 18.24 -2.28
N LEU A 246 4.80 18.38 -2.26
CA LEU A 246 4.09 19.38 -3.06
C LEU A 246 4.45 20.82 -2.68
N THR A 247 4.72 21.12 -1.40
CA THR A 247 5.16 22.47 -0.99
C THR A 247 6.52 22.85 -1.58
N ASN A 248 7.32 21.85 -1.97
CA ASN A 248 8.61 22.04 -2.62
C ASN A 248 8.54 21.89 -4.14
N CYS A 249 7.35 21.72 -4.74
CA CYS A 249 7.26 21.52 -6.17
C CYS A 249 7.48 22.83 -6.94
N HIS A 250 8.65 22.97 -7.56
CA HIS A 250 9.02 24.21 -8.26
C HIS A 250 8.55 24.25 -9.72
N THR A 251 8.38 23.08 -10.36
CA THR A 251 8.02 22.96 -11.77
C THR A 251 6.58 22.49 -12.00
N CYS A 252 5.81 22.21 -10.94
CA CYS A 252 4.41 21.81 -11.04
C CYS A 252 3.52 22.95 -11.56
N SER A 253 2.76 22.67 -12.61
CA SER A 253 1.67 23.55 -13.06
C SER A 253 0.51 23.56 -12.04
N ILE A 254 -0.40 24.52 -12.17
CA ILE A 254 -1.63 24.56 -11.34
C ILE A 254 -2.46 23.28 -11.51
N GLU A 255 -2.49 22.71 -12.73
CA GLU A 255 -3.16 21.44 -13.01
C GLU A 255 -2.50 20.29 -12.22
N ASP A 256 -1.16 20.21 -12.23
CA ASP A 256 -0.42 19.20 -11.49
C ASP A 256 -0.69 19.31 -9.98
N GLN A 257 -0.62 20.53 -9.43
CA GLN A 257 -0.90 20.79 -8.01
C GLN A 257 -2.33 20.40 -7.62
N THR A 258 -3.30 20.66 -8.50
CA THR A 258 -4.71 20.29 -8.29
C THR A 258 -4.88 18.78 -8.25
N LYS A 259 -4.27 18.04 -9.18
CA LYS A 259 -4.32 16.57 -9.22
C LYS A 259 -3.61 15.93 -8.01
N LEU A 260 -2.48 16.49 -7.58
CA LEU A 260 -1.79 16.05 -6.36
C LEU A 260 -2.62 16.34 -5.11
N SER A 261 -3.26 17.51 -5.02
CA SER A 261 -4.19 17.84 -3.93
C SER A 261 -5.41 16.92 -3.89
N ALA A 262 -5.93 16.53 -5.05
CA ALA A 262 -6.99 15.53 -5.15
C ALA A 262 -6.49 14.15 -4.67
N SER A 263 -5.24 13.78 -4.97
CA SER A 263 -4.62 12.55 -4.47
C SER A 263 -4.46 12.57 -2.95
N ILE A 264 -4.01 13.68 -2.36
CA ILE A 264 -3.95 13.87 -0.90
C ILE A 264 -5.34 13.69 -0.28
N THR A 265 -6.36 14.30 -0.89
CA THR A 265 -7.75 14.19 -0.42
C THR A 265 -8.28 12.77 -0.53
N ASP A 266 -7.98 12.05 -1.61
CA ASP A 266 -8.33 10.64 -1.79
C ASP A 266 -7.68 9.76 -0.71
N SER A 267 -6.37 9.89 -0.47
CA SER A 267 -5.68 9.14 0.60
C SER A 267 -6.28 9.47 1.98
N LEU A 268 -6.51 10.74 2.31
CA LEU A 268 -7.17 11.12 3.57
C LEU A 268 -8.61 10.62 3.68
N SER A 269 -9.35 10.56 2.57
CA SER A 269 -10.71 10.02 2.55
C SER A 269 -10.75 8.53 2.90
N ARG A 270 -9.64 7.81 2.70
CA ARG A 270 -9.45 6.40 3.04
C ARG A 270 -8.97 6.19 4.49
N VAL A 271 -8.61 7.25 5.20
CA VAL A 271 -8.36 7.24 6.66
C VAL A 271 -9.72 7.31 7.35
N VAL A 272 -10.42 6.19 7.30
CA VAL A 272 -11.84 6.14 7.54
C VAL A 272 -12.14 5.91 9.02
N VAL A 273 -12.74 6.94 9.60
CA VAL A 273 -13.55 6.84 10.82
C VAL A 273 -14.88 6.15 10.56
N ARG A 274 -15.46 6.44 9.37
CA ARG A 274 -16.60 5.90 8.60
C ARG A 274 -17.34 7.04 7.89
N SER A 275 -17.40 6.96 6.55
CA SER A 275 -17.96 8.00 5.67
C SER A 275 -19.43 7.71 5.35
N HIS A 276 -20.34 8.44 5.95
CA HIS A 276 -21.73 8.45 5.52
C HIS A 276 -21.86 9.41 4.33
N LEU A 277 -22.43 8.96 3.20
CA LEU A 277 -22.82 9.87 2.10
C LEU A 277 -24.15 10.57 2.40
N LYS A 278 -24.88 10.08 3.39
CA LYS A 278 -26.22 10.53 3.72
C LYS A 278 -26.15 11.43 4.95
N THR A 279 -26.93 12.50 4.91
CA THR A 279 -27.16 13.35 6.08
C THR A 279 -27.91 12.56 7.14
N GLU A 280 -27.86 13.03 8.39
CA GLU A 280 -28.65 12.46 9.48
C GLU A 280 -30.14 12.42 9.13
N GLU A 281 -30.66 13.51 8.59
CA GLU A 281 -32.04 13.65 8.12
C GLU A 281 -32.41 12.55 7.11
N LYS A 282 -31.57 12.34 6.08
CA LYS A 282 -31.82 11.32 5.07
C LYS A 282 -31.77 9.90 5.64
N LEU A 283 -30.87 9.63 6.59
CA LEU A 283 -30.82 8.34 7.27
C LEU A 283 -32.07 8.10 8.11
N LEU A 284 -32.56 9.11 8.82
CA LEU A 284 -33.80 9.02 9.60
C LEU A 284 -35.02 8.76 8.70
N GLU A 285 -35.12 9.44 7.56
CA GLU A 285 -36.20 9.21 6.58
C GLU A 285 -36.17 7.78 6.03
N GLU A 286 -35.00 7.26 5.70
CA GLU A 286 -34.84 5.89 5.21
C GLU A 286 -35.17 4.85 6.28
N ILE A 287 -34.72 5.07 7.52
CA ILE A 287 -35.03 4.20 8.66
C ILE A 287 -36.55 4.12 8.84
N GLU A 288 -37.24 5.26 8.85
CA GLU A 288 -38.71 5.30 8.97
C GLU A 288 -39.40 4.60 7.79
N ALA A 289 -38.91 4.81 6.56
CA ALA A 289 -39.45 4.16 5.38
C ALA A 289 -39.26 2.63 5.43
N PHE A 290 -38.07 2.14 5.76
CA PHE A 290 -37.79 0.70 5.86
C PHE A 290 -38.54 0.05 7.02
N GLN A 291 -38.65 0.72 8.17
CA GLN A 291 -39.46 0.25 9.30
C GLN A 291 -40.92 0.00 8.88
N ARG A 292 -41.55 0.96 8.17
CA ARG A 292 -42.92 0.78 7.66
C ARG A 292 -43.06 -0.43 6.72
N VAL A 293 -42.07 -0.66 5.86
CA VAL A 293 -42.09 -1.80 4.92
C VAL A 293 -41.91 -3.12 5.67
N VAL A 294 -40.98 -3.18 6.61
CA VAL A 294 -40.76 -4.37 7.47
C VAL A 294 -42.04 -4.70 8.25
N GLU A 295 -42.66 -3.72 8.90
CA GLU A 295 -43.92 -3.88 9.63
C GLU A 295 -45.06 -4.39 8.72
N PHE A 296 -45.13 -3.89 7.49
CA PHE A 296 -46.11 -4.37 6.50
C PHE A 296 -45.94 -5.86 6.21
N TYR A 297 -44.73 -6.34 5.88
CA TYR A 297 -44.48 -7.75 5.61
C TYR A 297 -44.71 -8.64 6.84
N GLU A 298 -44.31 -8.19 8.03
CA GLU A 298 -44.57 -8.93 9.27
C GLU A 298 -46.07 -9.10 9.53
N ASN A 299 -46.87 -8.06 9.27
CA ASN A 299 -48.32 -8.13 9.37
C ASN A 299 -48.95 -8.97 8.25
N LEU A 300 -48.39 -8.92 7.03
CA LEU A 300 -48.80 -9.77 5.91
C LEU A 300 -48.63 -11.25 6.26
N PHE A 301 -47.50 -11.64 6.85
CA PHE A 301 -47.24 -13.03 7.23
C PHE A 301 -48.09 -13.50 8.40
N LYS A 302 -48.43 -12.60 9.34
CA LYS A 302 -49.38 -12.91 10.43
C LYS A 302 -50.79 -13.17 9.90
N THR A 303 -51.23 -12.40 8.91
CA THR A 303 -52.58 -12.50 8.35
C THR A 303 -52.70 -13.55 7.25
N ASN A 304 -51.62 -13.85 6.54
CA ASN A 304 -51.55 -14.75 5.40
C ASN A 304 -50.25 -15.59 5.42
N PRO A 305 -50.16 -16.63 6.26
CA PRO A 305 -48.91 -17.38 6.46
C PRO A 305 -48.36 -18.03 5.18
N ASP A 306 -49.23 -18.42 4.25
CA ASP A 306 -48.83 -19.08 3.00
C ASP A 306 -47.98 -18.17 2.10
N MET A 307 -48.16 -16.85 2.19
CA MET A 307 -47.37 -15.87 1.44
C MET A 307 -45.91 -15.74 1.94
N LYS A 308 -45.60 -16.28 3.13
CA LYS A 308 -44.24 -16.22 3.67
C LYS A 308 -43.22 -16.85 2.72
N LYS A 309 -43.57 -17.98 2.10
CA LYS A 309 -42.66 -18.70 1.20
C LYS A 309 -42.23 -17.86 0.00
N ASP A 310 -43.11 -16.97 -0.47
CA ASP A 310 -42.88 -16.18 -1.67
C ASP A 310 -42.13 -14.87 -1.38
N TYR A 311 -42.27 -14.33 -0.16
CA TYR A 311 -41.79 -12.98 0.19
C TYR A 311 -40.76 -12.92 1.34
N GLU A 312 -40.40 -14.03 1.98
CA GLU A 312 -39.43 -14.03 3.09
C GLU A 312 -38.07 -13.42 2.70
N SER A 313 -37.62 -13.63 1.47
CA SER A 313 -36.38 -13.03 0.96
C SER A 313 -36.44 -11.51 0.85
N GLU A 314 -37.61 -10.94 0.54
CA GLU A 314 -37.82 -9.48 0.49
C GLU A 314 -37.80 -8.88 1.89
N LEU A 315 -38.46 -9.53 2.86
CA LEU A 315 -38.41 -9.10 4.27
C LEU A 315 -36.95 -9.09 4.78
N ILE A 316 -36.20 -10.17 4.55
CA ILE A 316 -34.78 -10.25 4.95
C ILE A 316 -33.96 -9.11 4.31
N LYS A 317 -34.21 -8.81 3.03
CA LYS A 317 -33.56 -7.69 2.34
C LYS A 317 -33.86 -6.36 3.03
N PHE A 318 -35.13 -6.05 3.29
CA PHE A 318 -35.51 -4.78 3.94
C PHE A 318 -35.04 -4.68 5.39
N GLN A 319 -35.04 -5.79 6.14
CA GLN A 319 -34.43 -5.83 7.48
C GLN A 319 -32.93 -5.54 7.43
N GLY A 320 -32.23 -6.08 6.42
CA GLY A 320 -30.82 -5.75 6.18
C GLY A 320 -30.60 -4.26 5.89
N GLN A 321 -31.43 -3.67 5.02
CA GLN A 321 -31.36 -2.24 4.70
C GLN A 321 -31.67 -1.34 5.90
N LEU A 322 -32.66 -1.72 6.72
CA LEU A 322 -32.98 -1.03 7.97
C LEU A 322 -31.79 -1.06 8.94
N SER A 323 -31.26 -2.25 9.22
CA SER A 323 -30.12 -2.43 10.13
C SER A 323 -28.87 -1.67 9.64
N GLU A 324 -28.66 -1.62 8.33
CA GLU A 324 -27.57 -0.86 7.72
C GLU A 324 -27.73 0.66 7.90
N SER A 325 -28.92 1.21 7.68
CA SER A 325 -29.18 2.65 7.90
C SER A 325 -29.10 3.03 9.38
N GLU A 326 -29.59 2.18 10.29
CA GLU A 326 -29.47 2.38 11.73
C GLU A 326 -27.99 2.38 12.18
N ALA A 327 -27.18 1.44 11.67
CA ALA A 327 -25.75 1.39 11.96
C ALA A 327 -25.01 2.65 11.47
N GLN A 328 -25.35 3.15 10.28
CA GLN A 328 -24.80 4.40 9.74
C GLN A 328 -25.18 5.61 10.60
N LEU A 329 -26.42 5.66 11.12
CA LEU A 329 -26.88 6.76 11.98
C LEU A 329 -26.15 6.77 13.33
N VAL A 330 -26.00 5.60 13.97
CA VAL A 330 -25.27 5.48 15.25
C VAL A 330 -23.84 6.00 15.09
N GLU A 331 -23.21 5.67 13.98
CA GLU A 331 -21.86 6.06 13.67
C GLU A 331 -21.70 7.54 13.32
N LEU A 332 -22.62 8.09 12.51
CA LEU A 332 -22.68 9.53 12.24
C LEU A 332 -22.74 10.34 13.55
N ARG A 333 -23.53 9.86 14.52
CA ARG A 333 -23.66 10.48 15.85
C ARG A 333 -22.49 10.20 16.78
N THR A 334 -21.68 9.18 16.48
CA THR A 334 -20.57 8.73 17.32
C THR A 334 -19.30 8.56 16.48
N PRO A 335 -18.76 9.65 15.90
CA PRO A 335 -17.61 9.56 15.02
C PRO A 335 -16.44 8.96 15.79
N LYS A 336 -15.95 7.80 15.34
CA LYS A 336 -14.73 7.21 15.87
C LYS A 336 -13.58 8.17 15.58
N ILE A 337 -12.62 8.30 16.47
CA ILE A 337 -11.39 9.04 16.12
C ILE A 337 -10.43 7.96 15.62
N PRO A 338 -9.81 8.09 14.42
CA PRO A 338 -8.89 7.06 13.98
C PRO A 338 -7.76 7.01 14.99
N LYS A 339 -7.35 5.80 15.35
CA LYS A 339 -6.40 5.60 16.44
C LYS A 339 -4.97 5.88 15.95
N PHE A 340 -4.11 6.36 16.82
CA PHE A 340 -2.68 6.29 16.57
C PHE A 340 -2.22 4.91 17.00
N LEU A 341 -1.78 4.08 16.04
CA LEU A 341 -1.36 2.71 16.30
C LEU A 341 0.14 2.65 16.58
N ASP A 342 0.60 1.60 17.26
CA ASP A 342 2.02 1.35 17.48
C ASP A 342 2.74 1.08 16.14
N PRO A 343 3.65 1.98 15.70
CA PRO A 343 4.42 1.80 14.47
C PRO A 343 5.59 0.82 14.62
N MET A 344 5.98 0.42 15.83
CA MET A 344 7.17 -0.39 16.05
C MET A 344 7.08 -1.70 15.26
N PRO A 345 8.04 -2.01 14.37
CA PRO A 345 7.93 -3.19 13.52
C PRO A 345 8.13 -4.47 14.32
N GLU A 346 7.34 -5.48 13.99
CA GLU A 346 7.45 -6.80 14.59
C GLU A 346 8.66 -7.60 14.03
N GLY A 347 9.32 -8.37 14.89
CA GLY A 347 10.40 -9.29 14.52
C GLY A 347 11.79 -8.68 14.65
N HIS A 348 12.79 -9.36 14.09
CA HIS A 348 14.18 -8.88 14.12
C HIS A 348 14.50 -8.08 12.86
N PHE A 349 15.02 -6.88 13.07
CA PHE A 349 15.48 -5.98 12.01
C PHE A 349 16.66 -5.15 12.52
N TYR A 350 17.37 -4.52 11.60
CA TYR A 350 18.45 -3.58 11.88
C TYR A 350 18.09 -2.26 11.22
N GLU A 351 18.09 -1.19 12.02
CA GLU A 351 17.96 0.16 11.51
C GLU A 351 19.33 0.69 11.13
N VAL A 352 19.41 1.25 9.94
CA VAL A 352 20.60 1.91 9.43
C VAL A 352 20.50 3.39 9.77
N LEU A 353 21.58 3.96 10.29
CA LEU A 353 21.63 5.38 10.62
C LEU A 353 21.59 6.24 9.35
N VAL A 354 21.25 7.52 9.52
CA VAL A 354 21.12 8.45 8.41
C VAL A 354 22.45 8.59 7.68
N GLU A 355 23.55 8.72 8.41
CA GLU A 355 24.92 8.84 7.88
C GLU A 355 25.28 7.64 6.99
N ASP A 356 25.05 6.42 7.47
CA ASP A 356 25.32 5.19 6.73
C ASP A 356 24.50 5.11 5.42
N SER A 357 23.22 5.50 5.48
CA SER A 357 22.36 5.52 4.30
C SER A 357 22.72 6.63 3.30
N SER A 358 23.18 7.77 3.80
CA SER A 358 23.69 8.89 3.02
C SER A 358 24.96 8.52 2.27
N GLU A 359 25.91 7.83 2.91
CA GLU A 359 27.12 7.34 2.25
C GLU A 359 26.78 6.42 1.06
N LEU A 360 25.80 5.53 1.23
CA LEU A 360 25.33 4.66 0.16
C LEU A 360 24.69 5.43 -0.99
N MET A 361 23.91 6.47 -0.69
CA MET A 361 23.30 7.35 -1.69
C MET A 361 24.37 8.13 -2.45
N GLU A 362 25.30 8.77 -1.76
CA GLU A 362 26.38 9.56 -2.35
C GLU A 362 27.31 8.72 -3.24
N ALA A 363 27.61 7.48 -2.80
CA ALA A 363 28.34 6.51 -3.63
C ALA A 363 27.57 6.08 -4.89
N SER A 364 26.24 6.14 -4.87
CA SER A 364 25.39 5.90 -6.04
C SER A 364 25.29 7.12 -6.96
N LEU A 365 25.30 8.34 -6.42
CA LEU A 365 25.31 9.59 -7.18
C LEU A 365 26.63 9.83 -7.92
N SER A 366 27.72 9.30 -7.39
CA SER A 366 29.08 9.46 -7.94
C SER A 366 29.43 8.51 -9.08
N ARG A 367 28.56 7.52 -9.38
CA ARG A 367 28.74 6.51 -10.44
C ARG A 367 27.97 6.90 -11.70
#